data_AF-A0A0M3RV95-F1
#
_entry.id   AF-A0A0M3RV95-F1
#
_cell.length_a   1.000
_cell.length_b   1.000
_cell.length_c   1.000
_cell.angle_alpha   90.00
_cell.angle_beta   90.00
_cell.angle_gamma   90.00
#
_symmetry.space_group_name_H-M   'P 1'
#
loop_
_entity.id
_entity.type
_entity.pdbx_description
1 polymer ?
#
loop_
_entity_poly.entity_id
_entity_poly.type
_entity_poly.pdbx_seq_one_letter_code
_entity_poly.pdbx_strand_id
1 'polypeptide(L)'
;MLDVQRELLPDSYLLIVAPETTDAPEHKLARGLHRATRSGRRLIWVDCSLLKEIPIEAIDLLLAYDFHLRQQSRELVLCHLPESALNYFSGIAPTQRPALAANLLDAHGIYFNGSLG
;
A
#
# COMPACT_ATOMS: atom_id res chain seq x y z
N MET A 1 3.75 -9.04 13.70
CA MET A 1 2.53 -8.27 13.35
C MET A 1 2.93 -6.84 13.02
N LEU A 2 2.02 -6.00 12.50
CA LEU A 2 2.35 -4.68 11.93
C LEU A 2 1.53 -3.57 12.59
N ASP A 3 2.17 -2.46 12.92
CA ASP A 3 1.51 -1.22 13.34
C ASP A 3 1.26 -0.29 12.15
N VAL A 4 0.22 0.55 12.22
CA VAL A 4 -0.20 1.38 11.09
C VAL A 4 -0.61 2.79 11.51
N GLN A 5 0.19 3.77 11.09
CA GLN A 5 -0.17 5.19 11.09
C GLN A 5 -0.92 5.54 9.81
N ARG A 6 -1.86 6.50 9.91
CA ARG A 6 -2.80 6.84 8.83
C ARG A 6 -2.84 8.33 8.61
N GLU A 7 -2.74 8.75 7.35
CA GLU A 7 -2.81 10.15 6.96
C GLU A 7 -3.75 10.32 5.77
N LEU A 8 -4.58 11.36 5.82
CA LEU A 8 -5.45 11.76 4.72
C LEU A 8 -4.75 12.85 3.93
N LEU A 9 -4.46 12.56 2.67
CA LEU A 9 -3.89 13.52 1.73
C LEU A 9 -5.02 14.04 0.81
N PRO A 10 -4.79 15.15 0.07
CA PRO A 10 -5.82 15.78 -0.76
C PRO A 10 -6.50 14.82 -1.74
N ASP A 11 -5.75 13.89 -2.33
CA ASP A 11 -6.23 12.97 -3.36
C ASP A 11 -5.89 11.50 -3.07
N SER A 12 -5.32 11.24 -1.90
CA SER A 12 -4.89 9.91 -1.52
C SER A 12 -5.04 9.62 -0.03
N TYR A 13 -4.96 8.34 0.31
CA TYR A 13 -4.93 7.86 1.69
C TYR A 13 -3.59 7.18 1.94
N LEU A 14 -2.83 7.62 2.92
CA LEU A 14 -1.51 7.07 3.25
C LEU A 14 -1.58 6.18 4.49
N LEU A 15 -1.05 4.97 4.37
CA LEU A 15 -0.78 4.03 5.44
C LEU A 15 0.75 3.93 5.60
N ILE A 16 1.27 4.32 6.75
CA ILE A 16 2.69 4.10 7.09
C ILE A 16 2.74 2.87 7.99
N VAL A 17 3.48 1.85 7.54
CA VAL A 17 3.50 0.54 8.18
C VAL A 17 4.83 0.33 8.91
N ALA A 18 4.75 -0.07 10.17
CA ALA A 18 5.90 -0.31 11.03
C ALA A 18 5.86 -1.71 11.66
N PRO A 19 7.00 -2.26 12.11
CA PRO A 19 7.00 -3.47 12.91
C PRO A 19 6.24 -3.22 14.21
N GLU A 20 5.33 -4.13 14.56
CA GLU A 20 4.61 -3.99 15.81
C GLU A 20 5.52 -4.28 17.01
N THR A 21 5.49 -3.40 18.00
CA THR A 21 6.31 -3.49 19.23
C THR A 21 5.51 -4.00 20.44
N THR A 22 4.23 -4.30 20.26
CA THR A 22 3.28 -4.67 21.32
C THR A 22 2.54 -5.97 20.98
N ASP A 23 2.30 -6.85 21.95
CA ASP A 23 1.55 -8.12 21.77
C ASP A 23 0.02 -7.93 21.62
N ALA A 24 -0.41 -6.87 20.93
CA ALA A 24 -1.83 -6.64 20.70
C ALA A 24 -2.37 -7.62 19.64
N PRO A 25 -3.51 -8.30 19.85
CA PRO A 25 -4.06 -9.28 18.92
C PRO A 25 -4.70 -8.66 17.66
N GLU A 26 -4.64 -7.33 17.51
CA GLU A 26 -5.41 -6.61 16.50
C GLU A 26 -4.69 -6.62 15.15
N HIS A 27 -5.36 -7.06 14.07
CA HIS A 27 -4.83 -6.96 12.71
C HIS A 27 -4.93 -5.51 12.19
N LYS A 28 -4.02 -4.65 12.66
CA LYS A 28 -4.06 -3.20 12.39
C LYS A 28 -3.92 -2.86 10.91
N LEU A 29 -3.15 -3.63 10.13
CA LEU A 29 -3.07 -3.46 8.67
C LEU A 29 -4.41 -3.68 7.99
N ALA A 30 -5.13 -4.76 8.33
CA ALA A 30 -6.45 -5.02 7.78
C ALA A 30 -7.44 -3.90 8.09
N ARG A 31 -7.40 -3.36 9.32
CA ARG A 31 -8.22 -2.20 9.71
C ARG A 31 -7.83 -0.94 8.96
N GLY A 32 -6.53 -0.70 8.78
CA GLY A 32 -6.00 0.43 8.01
C GLY A 32 -6.47 0.40 6.56
N LEU A 33 -6.29 -0.73 5.89
CA LEU A 33 -6.73 -0.97 4.52
C LEU A 33 -8.24 -0.83 4.38
N HIS A 34 -9.02 -1.43 5.29
CA HIS A 34 -10.47 -1.30 5.27
C HIS A 34 -10.92 0.17 5.34
N ARG A 35 -10.32 0.96 6.23
CA ARG A 35 -10.61 2.40 6.34
C ARG A 35 -10.19 3.18 5.10
N ALA A 36 -9.02 2.87 4.53
CA ALA A 36 -8.55 3.49 3.30
C ALA A 36 -9.50 3.19 2.13
N THR A 37 -9.97 1.94 1.99
CA THR A 37 -10.97 1.57 0.99
C THR A 37 -12.26 2.37 1.17
N ARG A 38 -12.72 2.57 2.41
CA ARG A 38 -13.93 3.36 2.70
C ARG A 38 -13.77 4.88 2.55
N SER A 39 -12.56 5.39 2.41
CA SER A 39 -12.30 6.84 2.29
C SER A 39 -12.76 7.44 0.96
N GLY A 40 -13.00 6.62 -0.06
CA GLY A 40 -13.32 7.09 -1.42
C GLY A 40 -12.12 7.65 -2.20
N ARG A 41 -10.92 7.69 -1.61
CA ARG A 41 -9.71 8.15 -2.32
C ARG A 41 -9.33 7.22 -3.45
N ARG A 42 -8.98 7.79 -4.60
CA ARG A 42 -8.56 7.03 -5.79
C ARG A 42 -7.28 6.25 -5.52
N LEU A 43 -6.32 6.89 -4.84
CA LEU A 43 -5.02 6.31 -4.54
C LEU A 43 -4.93 5.95 -3.05
N ILE A 44 -4.49 4.74 -2.77
CA ILE A 44 -4.15 4.29 -1.42
C ILE A 44 -2.68 3.91 -1.42
N TRP A 45 -1.93 4.54 -0.53
CA TRP A 45 -0.49 4.40 -0.42
C TRP A 45 -0.15 3.57 0.81
N VAL A 46 0.78 2.64 0.64
CA VAL A 46 1.35 1.86 1.73
C VAL A 46 2.85 2.07 1.74
N ASP A 47 3.31 2.87 2.68
CA ASP A 47 4.73 3.14 2.90
C ASP A 47 5.32 2.06 3.81
N CYS A 48 6.27 1.30 3.29
CA CYS A 48 6.95 0.20 3.96
C CYS A 48 8.36 0.56 4.45
N SER A 49 8.73 1.85 4.46
CA SER A 49 10.09 2.33 4.77
C SER A 49 10.62 1.91 6.15
N LEU A 50 9.73 1.61 7.09
CA LEU A 50 10.09 1.18 8.45
C LEU A 50 10.23 -0.35 8.58
N LEU A 51 9.90 -1.11 7.54
CA LEU A 51 9.94 -2.57 7.53
C LEU A 51 11.27 -3.08 7.02
N LYS A 52 11.76 -4.17 7.61
CA LYS A 52 12.88 -4.97 7.05
C LYS A 52 12.39 -6.11 6.17
N GLU A 53 11.16 -6.56 6.42
CA GLU A 53 10.48 -7.63 5.71
C GLU A 53 8.97 -7.42 5.82
N ILE A 54 8.22 -7.99 4.88
CA ILE A 54 6.76 -7.99 4.91
C ILE A 54 6.31 -9.42 5.18
N PRO A 55 5.55 -9.66 6.27
CA PRO A 55 4.98 -10.98 6.56
C PRO A 55 4.10 -11.48 5.41
N ILE A 56 4.08 -12.78 5.17
CA ILE A 56 3.32 -13.38 4.07
C ILE A 56 1.82 -13.08 4.17
N GLU A 57 1.28 -13.04 5.38
CA GLU A 57 -0.14 -12.73 5.62
C GLU A 57 -0.45 -11.28 5.24
N ALA A 58 0.51 -10.37 5.40
CA ALA A 58 0.38 -8.98 4.97
C ALA A 58 0.46 -8.88 3.44
N ILE A 59 1.29 -9.69 2.78
CA ILE A 59 1.35 -9.77 1.31
C ILE A 59 -0.01 -10.22 0.74
N ASP A 60 -0.57 -11.30 1.26
CA ASP A 60 -1.88 -11.82 0.82
C ASP A 60 -2.98 -10.78 0.99
N LEU A 61 -2.97 -10.07 2.11
CA LEU A 61 -3.90 -8.99 2.40
C LEU A 61 -3.77 -7.83 1.42
N LEU A 62 -2.53 -7.40 1.10
CA LEU A 62 -2.28 -6.33 0.14
C LEU A 62 -2.77 -6.71 -1.27
N LEU A 63 -2.53 -7.96 -1.70
CA LEU A 63 -3.03 -8.48 -2.98
C LEU A 63 -4.56 -8.52 -3.02
N ALA A 64 -5.21 -8.99 -1.95
CA ALA A 64 -6.67 -9.05 -1.87
C ALA A 64 -7.31 -7.65 -1.94
N TYR A 65 -6.75 -6.67 -1.22
CA TYR A 65 -7.27 -5.31 -1.24
C TYR A 65 -7.00 -4.60 -2.57
N ASP A 66 -5.84 -4.82 -3.18
CA ASP A 66 -5.55 -4.29 -4.50
C ASP A 66 -6.53 -4.85 -5.56
N PHE A 67 -6.80 -6.15 -5.56
CA PHE A 67 -7.81 -6.75 -6.43
C PHE A 67 -9.18 -6.06 -6.25
N HIS A 68 -9.60 -5.84 -5.01
CA HIS A 68 -10.86 -5.16 -4.72
C HIS A 68 -10.89 -3.69 -5.21
N LEU A 69 -9.78 -2.96 -5.06
CA LEU A 69 -9.68 -1.56 -5.47
C LEU A 69 -9.68 -1.41 -7.00
N ARG A 70 -9.02 -2.32 -7.72
CA ARG A 70 -9.02 -2.28 -9.20
C ARG A 70 -10.41 -2.43 -9.80
N GLN A 71 -11.28 -3.24 -9.17
CA GLN A 71 -12.69 -3.36 -9.58
C GLN A 71 -13.47 -2.03 -9.46
N GLN A 72 -12.93 -1.06 -8.74
CA GLN A 72 -13.50 0.28 -8.53
C GLN A 72 -12.70 1.37 -9.27
N SER A 73 -11.79 1.00 -10.17
CA SER A 73 -10.85 1.93 -10.85
C SER A 73 -10.00 2.75 -9.86
N ARG A 74 -9.63 2.13 -8.74
CA ARG A 74 -8.78 2.68 -7.68
C ARG A 74 -7.50 1.87 -7.59
N GLU A 75 -6.47 2.45 -7.02
CA GLU A 75 -5.13 1.88 -7.05
C GLU A 75 -4.53 1.78 -5.65
N LEU A 76 -3.96 0.62 -5.36
CA LEU A 76 -3.06 0.43 -4.23
C LEU A 76 -1.63 0.61 -4.72
N VAL A 77 -0.88 1.50 -4.06
CA VAL A 77 0.50 1.82 -4.38
C VAL A 77 1.39 1.43 -3.20
N LEU A 78 2.37 0.57 -3.43
CA LEU A 78 3.37 0.19 -2.43
C LEU A 78 4.66 0.99 -2.64
N CYS A 79 5.20 1.53 -1.55
CA CYS A 79 6.41 2.34 -1.57
C CYS A 79 7.44 1.83 -0.58
N HIS A 80 8.72 2.11 -0.86
CA HIS A 80 9.83 1.76 0.02
C HIS A 80 9.81 0.29 0.45
N LEU A 81 9.51 -0.62 -0.50
CA LEU A 81 9.48 -2.04 -0.22
C LEU A 81 10.87 -2.56 0.17
N PRO A 82 10.98 -3.43 1.18
CA PRO A 82 12.18 -4.22 1.40
C PRO A 82 12.51 -5.04 0.15
N GLU A 83 13.80 -5.30 -0.09
CA GLU A 83 14.29 -5.96 -1.31
C GLU A 83 13.60 -7.31 -1.57
N SER A 84 13.39 -8.11 -0.53
CA SER A 84 12.69 -9.40 -0.63
C SER A 84 11.25 -9.25 -1.13
N ALA A 85 10.52 -8.26 -0.62
CA ALA A 85 9.16 -7.96 -1.05
C ALA A 85 9.12 -7.35 -2.45
N LEU A 86 10.07 -6.46 -2.78
CA LEU A 86 10.20 -5.90 -4.13
C LEU A 86 10.42 -7.00 -5.16
N ASN A 87 11.32 -7.94 -4.89
CA ASN A 87 11.59 -9.09 -5.75
C ASN A 87 10.35 -9.98 -5.90
N TYR A 88 9.66 -10.27 -4.79
CA TYR A 88 8.41 -11.04 -4.80
C TYR A 88 7.34 -10.38 -5.69
N PHE A 89 7.02 -9.11 -5.46
CA PHE A 89 6.00 -8.41 -6.25
C PHE A 89 6.43 -8.22 -7.70
N SER A 90 7.72 -8.02 -7.99
CA SER A 90 8.21 -7.89 -9.36
C SER A 90 8.10 -9.20 -10.16
N GLY A 91 8.04 -10.35 -9.48
CA GLY A 91 7.78 -11.64 -10.11
C GLY A 91 6.31 -11.88 -10.49
N ILE A 92 5.39 -11.04 -10.02
CA ILE A 92 3.95 -11.13 -10.33
C ILE A 92 3.64 -10.27 -11.56
N ALA A 93 2.72 -10.71 -12.42
CA ALA A 93 2.28 -9.93 -13.57
C ALA A 93 1.76 -8.53 -13.12
N PRO A 94 2.08 -7.43 -13.85
CA PRO A 94 1.62 -6.08 -13.49
C PRO A 94 0.11 -5.94 -13.26
N THR A 95 -0.70 -6.72 -13.98
CA THR A 95 -2.16 -6.75 -13.84
C THR A 95 -2.66 -7.49 -12.60
N GLN A 96 -1.77 -8.15 -11.84
CA GLN A 96 -2.08 -8.98 -10.67
C GLN A 96 -1.32 -8.55 -9.41
N ARG A 97 -0.48 -7.51 -9.49
CA ARG A 97 0.19 -6.87 -8.34
C ARG A 97 -0.20 -5.40 -8.15
N PRO A 98 -0.10 -4.86 -6.92
CA PRO A 98 -0.23 -3.42 -6.69
C PRO A 98 0.77 -2.61 -7.52
N ALA A 99 0.47 -1.33 -7.73
CA ALA A 99 1.45 -0.42 -8.31
C ALA A 99 2.66 -0.30 -7.37
N LEU A 100 3.87 -0.32 -7.93
CA LEU A 100 5.10 -0.17 -7.15
C LEU A 100 5.74 1.18 -7.45
N ALA A 101 6.12 1.89 -6.40
CA ALA A 101 6.81 3.16 -6.48
C ALA A 101 8.07 3.14 -5.62
N ALA A 102 9.14 3.78 -6.10
CA ALA A 102 10.38 3.86 -5.32
C ALA A 102 10.20 4.73 -4.07
N ASN A 103 9.47 5.85 -4.21
CA ASN A 103 9.11 6.75 -3.11
C ASN A 103 7.75 7.44 -3.38
N LEU A 104 7.25 8.18 -2.38
CA LEU A 104 5.97 8.89 -2.46
C LEU A 104 5.95 10.00 -3.52
N LEU A 105 7.09 10.67 -3.76
CA LEU A 105 7.21 11.76 -4.73
C LEU A 105 7.16 11.24 -6.17
N ASP A 106 7.82 10.12 -6.46
CA ASP A 106 7.86 9.53 -7.79
C ASP A 106 6.47 9.10 -8.24
N ALA A 107 5.69 8.46 -7.36
CA ALA A 107 4.33 8.12 -7.71
C ALA A 107 3.38 9.32 -7.65
N HIS A 108 3.65 10.37 -6.88
CA HIS A 108 2.90 11.62 -7.04
C HIS A 108 3.15 12.23 -8.43
N GLY A 109 4.38 12.19 -8.93
CA GLY A 109 4.69 12.54 -10.31
C GLY A 109 3.90 11.71 -11.32
N ILE A 110 3.88 10.38 -11.17
CA ILE A 110 3.15 9.46 -12.08
C ILE A 110 1.65 9.74 -12.07
N TYR A 111 1.05 9.92 -10.90
CA TYR A 111 -0.40 10.01 -10.76
C TYR A 111 -0.98 11.42 -10.89
N PHE A 112 -0.18 12.46 -10.65
CA PHE A 112 -0.64 13.85 -10.69
C PHE A 112 -0.16 14.63 -11.91
N ASN A 113 1.03 14.31 -12.46
CA ASN A 113 1.49 14.93 -13.71
C ASN A 113 0.94 14.24 -14.97
N GLY A 114 0.24 13.12 -14.84
CA GLY A 114 -0.53 12.50 -15.94
C GLY A 114 -1.79 13.28 -16.38
N SER A 115 -1.98 14.49 -15.86
CA SER A 115 -3.12 15.38 -16.16
C SER A 115 -2.83 16.44 -17.24
N LEU A 116 -1.66 16.39 -17.88
CA LEU A 116 -1.33 17.24 -19.02
C LEU A 116 -1.14 16.39 -20.27
N GLY A 117 -2.24 16.22 -21.03
CA GLY A 117 -2.28 15.53 -22.31
C GLY A 117 -3.68 15.06 -22.66
#